data_AF-A0A0J2I9E1-F1
#
_entry.id   AF-A0A0J2I9E1-F1
#
_cell.length_a   1.000
_cell.length_b   1.000
_cell.length_c   1.000
_cell.angle_alpha   90.00
_cell.angle_beta   90.00
_cell.angle_gamma   90.00
#
_symmetry.space_group_name_H-M   'P 1'
#
loop_
_entity.id
_entity.type
_entity.pdbx_description
1 polymer ?
#
loop_
_entity_poly.entity_id
_entity_poly.type
_entity_poly.pdbx_seq_one_letter_code
_entity_poly.pdbx_strand_id
1 'polypeptide(L)'
;MSKKLLQLHFAFNGPFGSEMSRQLVELAESINQEPGFIWKVWTESEKNQEAGGIYLFANEETALAYLNKHTARLKSLGVNEVICKIFDVNEPLTALNHGHLQ
;
A
#
# COMPACT_ATOMS: atom_id res chain seq x y z
N MET A 1 -4.22 -7.06 19.71
CA MET A 1 -3.73 -7.06 18.33
C MET A 1 -3.37 -5.61 18.00
N SER A 2 -2.12 -5.34 17.60
CA SER A 2 -1.65 -3.99 17.24
C SER A 2 -1.85 -3.78 15.73
N LYS A 3 -2.22 -2.56 15.32
CA LYS A 3 -2.30 -2.20 13.90
C LYS A 3 -0.92 -2.31 13.26
N LYS A 4 -0.90 -2.72 11.99
CA LYS A 4 0.33 -2.87 11.22
C LYS A 4 0.34 -1.90 10.04
N LEU A 5 1.48 -1.21 9.89
CA LEU A 5 1.73 -0.36 8.74
C LEU A 5 2.59 -1.13 7.74
N LEU A 6 2.05 -1.33 6.54
CA LEU A 6 2.78 -1.89 5.42
C LEU A 6 3.22 -0.74 4.51
N GLN A 7 4.52 -0.59 4.34
CA GLN A 7 5.13 0.32 3.37
C GLN A 7 5.65 -0.51 2.21
N LEU A 8 5.30 -0.17 0.97
CA LEU A 8 5.91 -0.77 -0.21
C LEU A 8 6.10 0.24 -1.35
N HIS A 9 7.17 0.06 -2.12
CA HIS A 9 7.40 0.76 -3.37
C HIS A 9 8.16 -0.15 -4.34
N PHE A 10 8.11 0.21 -5.62
CA PHE A 10 8.71 -0.53 -6.71
C PHE A 10 8.99 0.39 -7.90
N ALA A 11 9.91 -0.04 -8.77
CA ALA A 11 10.16 0.61 -10.04
C ALA A 11 8.90 0.56 -10.91
N PHE A 12 8.52 1.70 -11.49
CA PHE A 12 7.28 1.86 -12.21
C PHE A 12 7.44 2.93 -13.29
N ASN A 13 7.18 2.57 -14.55
CA ASN A 13 7.41 3.47 -15.70
C ASN A 13 6.15 4.25 -16.12
N GLY A 14 5.16 4.33 -15.23
CA GLY A 14 3.88 4.95 -15.49
C GLY A 14 2.81 3.96 -15.96
N PRO A 15 1.57 4.46 -16.12
CA PRO A 15 1.19 5.89 -16.12
C PRO A 15 1.21 6.55 -14.75
N PHE A 16 1.39 7.88 -14.70
CA PHE A 16 1.41 8.70 -13.48
C PHE A 16 0.21 9.65 -13.38
N GLY A 17 0.00 10.23 -12.20
CA GLY A 17 -1.00 11.26 -11.90
C GLY A 17 -2.42 10.86 -12.27
N SER A 18 -3.10 11.72 -13.02
CA SER A 18 -4.51 11.50 -13.39
C SER A 18 -4.72 10.26 -14.26
N GLU A 19 -3.72 9.85 -15.03
CA GLU A 19 -3.81 8.65 -15.86
C GLU A 19 -3.67 7.39 -15.01
N MET A 20 -2.76 7.40 -14.02
CA MET A 20 -2.69 6.33 -13.01
C MET A 20 -4.04 6.16 -12.31
N SER A 21 -4.65 7.27 -11.90
CA SER A 21 -5.93 7.27 -11.18
C SER A 21 -7.07 6.67 -12.03
N ARG A 22 -7.06 6.91 -13.34
CA ARG A 22 -8.06 6.35 -14.26
C ARG A 22 -7.86 4.85 -14.50
N GLN A 23 -6.62 4.40 -14.67
CA GLN A 23 -6.34 3.00 -14.99
C GLN A 23 -6.39 2.08 -13.76
N LEU A 24 -6.09 2.59 -12.58
CA LEU A 24 -5.99 1.79 -11.36
C LEU A 24 -7.22 1.90 -10.44
N VAL A 25 -8.37 2.39 -10.95
CA VAL A 25 -9.59 2.55 -10.16
C VAL A 25 -10.13 1.22 -9.63
N GLU A 26 -10.29 0.22 -10.49
CA GLU A 26 -10.77 -1.12 -10.10
C GLU A 26 -9.81 -1.78 -9.09
N LEU A 27 -8.51 -1.52 -9.27
CA LEU A 27 -7.48 -1.95 -8.33
C LEU A 27 -7.69 -1.28 -6.97
N ALA A 28 -7.88 0.04 -6.92
CA ALA A 28 -8.15 0.77 -5.68
C ALA A 28 -9.42 0.27 -4.97
N GLU A 29 -10.50 0.02 -5.74
CA GLU A 29 -11.75 -0.52 -5.21
C GLU A 29 -11.58 -1.93 -4.64
N SER A 30 -10.82 -2.80 -5.32
CA SER A 30 -10.56 -4.17 -4.83
C SER A 30 -9.83 -4.20 -3.49
N ILE A 31 -8.97 -3.21 -3.22
CA ILE A 31 -8.20 -3.11 -1.97
C ILE A 31 -9.14 -2.86 -0.78
N ASN A 32 -10.22 -2.10 -0.98
CA ASN A 32 -11.20 -1.84 0.08
C ASN A 32 -11.92 -3.11 0.56
N GLN A 33 -11.88 -4.20 -0.22
CA GLN A 33 -12.49 -5.48 0.11
C GLN A 33 -11.53 -6.46 0.78
N GLU A 34 -10.25 -6.07 0.98
CA GLU A 34 -9.26 -6.96 1.58
C GLU A 34 -9.48 -7.08 3.10
N PRO A 35 -9.42 -8.29 3.67
CA PRO A 35 -9.60 -8.49 5.10
C PRO A 35 -8.65 -7.60 5.92
N GLY A 36 -9.20 -6.92 6.93
CA GLY A 36 -8.43 -6.09 7.86
C GLY A 36 -7.83 -4.82 7.27
N PHE A 37 -8.09 -4.49 5.99
CA PHE A 37 -7.69 -3.23 5.40
C PHE A 37 -8.41 -2.05 6.07
N ILE A 38 -7.68 -0.98 6.39
CA ILE A 38 -8.24 0.25 6.96
C ILE A 38 -8.15 1.39 5.94
N TRP A 39 -6.94 1.70 5.48
CA TRP A 39 -6.72 2.72 4.46
C TRP A 39 -5.39 2.52 3.71
N LYS A 40 -5.27 3.21 2.58
CA LYS A 40 -4.07 3.30 1.76
C LYS A 40 -3.78 4.74 1.38
N VAL A 41 -2.51 5.13 1.41
CA VAL A 41 -1.96 6.28 0.67
C VAL A 41 -1.27 5.75 -0.56
N TRP A 42 -1.71 6.20 -1.74
CA TRP A 42 -1.00 5.94 -3.01
C TRP A 42 0.21 6.86 -3.11
N THR A 43 1.36 6.30 -3.49
CA THR A 43 2.60 7.05 -3.67
C THR A 43 3.10 6.89 -5.09
N GLU A 44 3.57 7.97 -5.69
CA GLU A 44 4.14 7.98 -7.03
C GLU A 44 5.27 9.00 -7.14
N SER A 45 6.23 8.73 -8.00
CA SER A 45 7.35 9.60 -8.34
C SER A 45 7.71 9.40 -9.80
N GLU A 46 7.12 10.22 -10.68
CA GLU A 46 7.44 10.20 -12.11
C GLU A 46 8.94 10.50 -12.34
N LYS A 47 9.52 11.43 -11.59
CA LYS A 47 10.94 11.77 -11.70
C LYS A 47 11.86 10.56 -11.45
N ASN A 48 11.53 9.73 -10.46
CA ASN A 48 12.35 8.57 -10.10
C ASN A 48 11.91 7.28 -10.78
N GLN A 49 10.79 7.30 -11.51
CA GLN A 49 10.14 6.11 -12.06
C GLN A 49 9.81 5.09 -10.97
N GLU A 50 9.12 5.55 -9.92
CA GLU A 50 8.72 4.74 -8.77
C GLU A 50 7.24 4.93 -8.43
N ALA A 51 6.59 3.86 -7.97
CA ALA A 51 5.24 3.92 -7.40
C ALA A 51 5.12 2.95 -6.22
N GLY A 52 4.05 3.08 -5.44
CA GLY A 52 3.86 2.24 -4.27
C GLY A 52 2.63 2.58 -3.45
N GLY A 53 2.74 2.31 -2.15
CA GLY A 53 1.77 2.80 -1.20
C GLY A 53 2.14 2.52 0.25
N ILE A 54 1.48 3.27 1.13
CA ILE A 54 1.48 3.07 2.58
C ILE A 54 0.09 2.58 2.97
N TYR A 55 0.03 1.49 3.71
CA TYR A 55 -1.21 0.81 4.05
C TYR A 55 -1.30 0.65 5.56
N LEU A 56 -2.50 0.74 6.10
CA LEU A 56 -2.79 0.39 7.47
C LEU A 56 -3.72 -0.82 7.51
N PHE A 57 -3.33 -1.83 8.29
CA PHE A 57 -4.09 -3.05 8.53
C PHE A 57 -4.38 -3.23 10.01
N ALA A 58 -5.47 -3.93 10.31
CA ALA A 58 -5.91 -4.23 11.67
C ALA A 58 -4.91 -5.13 12.44
N ASN A 59 -4.16 -5.99 11.74
CA ASN A 59 -3.18 -6.89 12.34
C ASN A 59 -2.14 -7.40 11.31
N GLU A 60 -1.18 -8.17 11.79
CA GLU A 60 -0.07 -8.72 10.99
C GLU A 60 -0.50 -9.77 9.98
N GLU A 61 -1.40 -10.67 10.38
CA GLU A 61 -1.88 -11.75 9.54
C GLU A 61 -2.50 -11.21 8.25
N THR A 62 -3.38 -10.21 8.38
CA THR A 62 -4.04 -9.55 7.26
C THR A 62 -3.06 -8.74 6.39
N ALA A 63 -2.10 -8.04 7.01
CA ALA A 63 -1.06 -7.31 6.28
C ALA A 63 -0.17 -8.25 5.44
N LEU A 64 0.25 -9.38 6.02
CA LEU A 64 1.07 -10.39 5.33
C LEU A 64 0.30 -11.11 4.23
N ALA A 65 -0.97 -11.45 4.47
CA ALA A 65 -1.84 -12.04 3.45
C ALA A 65 -1.99 -11.11 2.24
N TYR A 66 -2.24 -9.83 2.48
CA TYR A 66 -2.30 -8.83 1.41
C TYR A 66 -0.96 -8.67 0.68
N LEU A 67 0.16 -8.59 1.41
CA LEU A 67 1.50 -8.47 0.80
C LEU A 67 1.79 -9.62 -0.17
N ASN A 68 1.50 -10.87 0.23
CA ASN A 68 1.71 -12.05 -0.61
C ASN A 68 0.85 -12.01 -1.89
N LYS A 69 -0.44 -11.69 -1.76
CA LYS A 69 -1.35 -11.52 -2.91
C LYS A 69 -0.91 -10.38 -3.82
N HIS A 70 -0.53 -9.24 -3.24
CA HIS A 70 -0.22 -8.04 -4.00
C HIS A 70 1.10 -8.15 -4.76
N THR A 71 2.14 -8.72 -4.16
CA THR A 71 3.42 -8.97 -4.84
C THR A 71 3.27 -9.93 -6.02
N ALA A 72 2.44 -10.97 -5.90
CA ALA A 72 2.12 -11.87 -7.01
C ALA A 72 1.42 -11.12 -8.16
N ARG A 73 0.46 -10.25 -7.85
CA ARG A 73 -0.20 -9.39 -8.84
C ARG A 73 0.77 -8.42 -9.50
N LEU A 74 1.64 -7.76 -8.74
CA LEU A 74 2.63 -6.80 -9.27
C LEU A 74 3.61 -7.47 -10.25
N LYS A 75 4.02 -8.71 -9.98
CA LYS A 75 4.82 -9.49 -10.95
C LYS A 75 4.12 -9.66 -12.30
N SER A 76 2.80 -9.88 -12.30
CA SER A 76 2.03 -9.96 -13.55
C SER A 76 1.96 -8.65 -14.33
N LEU A 77 2.23 -7.51 -13.68
CA LEU A 77 2.30 -6.17 -14.27
C LEU A 77 3.74 -5.77 -14.66
N GLY A 78 4.69 -6.71 -14.64
CA GLY A 78 6.09 -6.46 -15.02
C GLY A 78 6.96 -5.90 -13.89
N VAL A 79 6.45 -5.84 -12.66
CA VAL A 79 7.23 -5.41 -11.49
C VAL A 79 7.99 -6.60 -10.92
N ASN A 80 9.30 -6.66 -11.18
CA ASN A 80 10.14 -7.78 -10.76
C ASN A 80 10.50 -7.75 -9.28
N GLU A 81 10.74 -6.55 -8.74
CA GLU A 81 11.18 -6.34 -7.37
C GLU A 81 10.25 -5.36 -6.66
N VAL A 82 9.83 -5.74 -5.46
CA VAL A 82 9.02 -4.91 -4.57
C VAL A 82 9.78 -4.73 -3.27
N ILE A 83 10.09 -3.49 -2.93
CA ILE A 83 10.72 -3.13 -1.67
C ILE A 83 9.62 -2.91 -0.66
N CYS A 84 9.52 -3.75 0.37
CA CYS A 84 8.47 -3.67 1.37
C CYS A 84 9.01 -3.78 2.80
N LYS A 85 8.29 -3.17 3.75
CA LYS A 85 8.51 -3.27 5.19
C LYS A 85 7.18 -3.27 5.93
N ILE A 86 7.10 -4.04 7.01
CA ILE A 86 5.97 -4.03 7.95
C ILE A 86 6.46 -3.49 9.28
N PHE A 87 5.67 -2.60 9.88
CA PHE A 87 5.94 -1.98 11.17
C PHE A 87 4.75 -2.11 12.11
N ASP A 88 5.01 -2.17 13.41
CA ASP A 88 4.01 -1.84 14.41
C ASP A 88 3.74 -0.34 14.42
N VAL A 89 2.48 0.03 14.64
CA VAL A 89 2.08 1.44 14.77
C VAL A 89 2.12 1.87 16.23
N ASN A 90 2.84 2.96 16.52
CA ASN A 90 2.79 3.62 17.81
C ASN A 90 1.54 4.51 17.89
N GLU A 91 0.41 3.90 18.22
CA GLU A 91 -0.90 4.56 18.17
C GLU A 91 -0.97 5.89 18.96
N PRO A 92 -0.41 6.01 20.18
CA PRO A 92 -0.43 7.29 20.90
C PRO A 92 0.29 8.42 20.16
N LEU A 93 1.50 8.17 19.63
CA LEU A 93 2.25 9.19 18.89
C LEU A 93 1.59 9.51 17.55
N THR A 94 1.06 8.49 16.87
CA THR A 94 0.32 8.67 15.61
C THR A 94 -0.91 9.55 15.81
N ALA A 95 -1.69 9.34 16.88
CA ALA A 95 -2.85 10.16 17.21
C ALA A 95 -2.47 11.62 17.50
N LEU A 96 -1.38 11.86 18.24
CA LEU A 96 -0.86 13.22 18.50
C LEU A 96 -0.51 13.96 17.21
N ASN A 97 0.00 13.23 16.20
CA ASN A 97 0.32 13.78 14.89
C ASN A 97 -0.77 13.54 13.84
N HIS A 98 -2.03 13.39 14.28
CA HIS A 98 -3.23 13.36 13.43
C HIS A 98 -3.29 12.21 12.41
N GLY A 99 -2.48 11.17 12.59
CA GLY A 99 -2.57 9.98 11.75
C GLY A 99 -3.90 9.28 11.98
N HIS A 100 -4.58 8.93 10.88
CA HIS A 100 -5.85 8.24 10.94
C HIS A 100 -5.62 6.79 11.42
N LEU A 101 -6.20 6.42 12.55
CA LEU A 101 -6.12 5.07 13.11
C LEU A 101 -7.44 4.30 12.96
N GLN A 102 -8.55 5.02 12.82
CA GLN A 102 -9.89 4.62 12.37
C GLN A 102 -10.82 5.84 12.44
#